data_AF-A0A9P9MDQ2-F1
#
_entry.id   AF-A0A9P9MDQ2-F1
#
_cell.length_a   1.000
_cell.length_b   1.000
_cell.length_c   1.000
_cell.angle_alpha   90.00
_cell.angle_beta   90.00
_cell.angle_gamma   90.00
#
_symmetry.space_group_name_H-M   'P 1'
#
loop_
_entity.id
_entity.type
_entity.pdbx_description
1 polymer ?
#
loop_
_entity_poly.entity_id
_entity_poly.type
_entity_poly.pdbx_seq_one_letter_code
_entity_poly.pdbx_strand_id
1 'polypeptide(L)'
;KRKNEGINRRKDTLIKKAYELGEFDGIDVALIICKQGRYTTYRSRDHVSWPPSIAEIQTAYPLPKNILPEDIEKRLSKYTEEKKLPHKNKEEGRIMNNRQTTCK
;
A
#
# COMPACT_ATOMS: atom_id res chain seq x y z
N LYS A 1 -21.97 -9.87 -17.71
CA LYS A 1 -21.19 -10.53 -16.63
C LYS A 1 -19.71 -10.11 -16.73
N ARG A 2 -19.27 -8.99 -16.11
CA ARG A 2 -17.83 -8.58 -16.03
C ARG A 2 -17.45 -7.78 -14.77
N LYS A 3 -18.40 -7.05 -14.14
CA LYS A 3 -18.13 -6.26 -12.92
C LYS A 3 -17.67 -7.09 -11.71
N ASN A 4 -18.12 -8.34 -11.59
CA ASN A 4 -17.81 -9.19 -10.43
C ASN A 4 -16.41 -9.82 -10.48
N GLU A 5 -15.86 -10.04 -11.68
CA GLU A 5 -14.53 -10.65 -11.85
C GLU A 5 -13.43 -9.75 -11.26
N GLY A 6 -13.53 -8.42 -11.48
CA GLY A 6 -12.57 -7.47 -10.93
C GLY A 6 -12.58 -7.43 -9.40
N ILE A 7 -13.76 -7.54 -8.78
CA ILE A 7 -13.90 -7.55 -7.32
C ILE A 7 -13.34 -8.85 -6.74
N ASN A 8 -13.67 -9.99 -7.34
CA ASN A 8 -13.13 -11.28 -6.90
C ASN A 8 -11.61 -11.30 -7.03
N ARG A 9 -11.05 -10.83 -8.15
CA ARG A 9 -9.59 -10.73 -8.33
C ARG A 9 -8.91 -9.86 -7.28
N ARG A 10 -9.49 -8.71 -6.94
CA ARG A 10 -8.96 -7.83 -5.87
C ARG A 10 -9.04 -8.50 -4.50
N LYS A 11 -10.13 -9.20 -4.21
CA LYS A 11 -10.30 -9.97 -2.98
C LYS A 11 -9.23 -11.05 -2.86
N ASP A 12 -9.02 -11.83 -3.93
CA ASP A 12 -8.02 -12.90 -3.94
C ASP A 12 -6.60 -12.33 -3.82
N THR A 13 -6.33 -11.20 -4.49
CA THR A 13 -5.05 -10.47 -4.34
C THR A 13 -4.83 -10.01 -2.90
N LEU A 14 -5.87 -9.48 -2.24
CA LEU A 14 -5.78 -9.02 -0.86
C LEU A 14 -5.50 -10.18 0.11
N ILE A 15 -6.16 -11.32 -0.07
CA ILE A 15 -5.91 -12.53 0.72
C ILE A 15 -4.46 -13.01 0.50
N LYS A 16 -3.98 -13.03 -0.75
CA LYS A 16 -2.58 -13.38 -1.05
C LYS A 16 -1.60 -12.45 -0.34
N LYS A 17 -1.86 -11.14 -0.31
CA LYS A 17 -1.01 -10.17 0.41
C LYS A 17 -1.07 -10.34 1.92
N ALA A 18 -2.23 -10.67 2.48
CA ALA A 18 -2.36 -11.01 3.89
C ALA A 18 -1.54 -12.25 4.25
N TYR A 19 -1.54 -13.26 3.38
CA TYR A 19 -0.69 -14.45 3.52
C TYR A 19 0.80 -14.12 3.44
N GLU A 20 1.24 -13.44 2.39
CA GLU A 20 2.64 -13.01 2.26
C GLU A 20 3.13 -12.20 3.47
N LEU A 21 2.26 -11.38 4.08
CA LEU A 21 2.60 -10.61 5.28
C LEU A 21 2.69 -11.48 6.55
N GLY A 22 1.87 -12.53 6.65
CA GLY A 22 1.89 -13.45 7.78
C GLY A 22 3.07 -14.43 7.78
N GLU A 23 3.79 -14.56 6.67
CA GLU A 23 5.02 -15.36 6.58
C GLU A 23 6.23 -14.68 7.25
N PHE A 24 6.12 -13.38 7.59
CA PHE A 24 7.18 -12.69 8.32
C PHE A 24 7.10 -12.98 9.82
N ASP A 25 8.26 -13.20 10.44
CA ASP A 25 8.36 -13.52 11.86
C ASP A 25 7.75 -12.43 12.76
N GLY A 26 6.99 -12.86 13.75
CA GLY A 26 6.33 -11.97 14.72
C GLY A 26 5.11 -11.23 14.18
N ILE A 27 4.63 -11.54 12.97
CA ILE A 27 3.43 -10.92 12.40
C ILE A 27 2.28 -11.91 12.35
N ASP A 28 1.23 -11.61 13.09
CA ASP A 28 -0.05 -12.32 13.00
C ASP A 28 -1.07 -11.46 12.25
N VAL A 29 -1.68 -12.04 11.22
CA VAL A 29 -2.61 -11.34 10.31
C VAL A 29 -3.97 -12.01 10.37
N ALA A 30 -5.01 -11.19 10.52
CA ALA A 30 -6.38 -11.61 10.31
C ALA A 30 -7.09 -10.60 9.42
N LEU A 31 -7.90 -11.11 8.50
CA LEU A 31 -8.65 -10.33 7.53
C LEU A 31 -10.11 -10.74 7.56
N ILE A 32 -11.00 -9.76 7.71
CA ILE A 32 -12.45 -9.96 7.69
C ILE A 32 -13.03 -9.11 6.56
N ILE A 33 -13.70 -9.75 5.62
CA ILE A 33 -14.36 -9.09 4.48
C ILE A 33 -15.86 -9.36 4.58
N CYS A 34 -16.68 -8.31 4.65
CA CYS A 34 -18.13 -8.41 4.57
C CYS A 34 -18.62 -7.89 3.22
N LYS A 35 -19.36 -8.72 2.48
CA LYS A 35 -20.02 -8.35 1.23
C LYS A 35 -21.47 -8.79 1.26
N GLN A 36 -22.40 -7.83 1.24
CA GLN A 36 -23.85 -8.10 1.22
C GLN A 36 -24.27 -9.07 2.35
N GLY A 37 -23.76 -8.85 3.57
CA GLY A 37 -24.03 -9.69 4.74
C GLY A 37 -23.28 -11.02 4.79
N ARG A 38 -22.47 -11.36 3.76
CA ARG A 38 -21.63 -12.56 3.76
C ARG A 38 -20.22 -12.22 4.19
N TYR A 39 -19.73 -12.97 5.17
CA TYR A 39 -18.37 -12.84 5.68
C TYR A 39 -17.41 -13.80 4.97
N THR A 40 -16.20 -13.33 4.70
CA THR A 40 -15.06 -14.14 4.31
C THR A 40 -13.90 -13.76 5.23
N THR A 41 -13.32 -14.76 5.89
CA THR A 41 -12.25 -14.56 6.87
C THR A 41 -10.99 -15.28 6.43
N TYR A 42 -9.85 -14.67 6.72
CA TYR A 42 -8.53 -15.27 6.62
C TYR A 42 -7.79 -15.05 7.94
N ARG A 43 -6.99 -16.05 8.36
CA ARG A 43 -6.11 -16.00 9.53
C ARG A 43 -4.77 -16.61 9.15
N SER A 44 -3.67 -15.99 9.56
CA SER A 44 -2.31 -16.48 9.28
C SER A 44 -1.93 -17.68 10.16
N ARG A 45 -2.49 -17.76 11.36
CA ARG A 45 -2.26 -18.86 12.30
C ARG A 45 -3.57 -19.46 12.80
N ASP A 46 -3.55 -20.77 13.01
CA ASP A 46 -4.66 -21.56 13.53
C ASP A 46 -4.60 -21.68 15.07
N HIS A 47 -4.53 -20.54 15.77
CA HIS A 47 -4.65 -20.52 17.23
C HIS A 47 -6.11 -20.30 17.66
N VAL A 48 -6.55 -21.00 18.71
CA VAL A 48 -7.95 -20.95 19.21
C VAL A 48 -8.36 -19.53 19.64
N SER A 49 -7.40 -18.74 20.13
CA SER A 49 -7.61 -17.37 20.61
C SER A 49 -7.31 -16.28 19.56
N TRP A 50 -7.10 -16.64 18.29
CA TRP A 50 -6.77 -15.69 17.23
C TRP A 50 -7.80 -15.72 16.09
N PRO A 51 -8.27 -14.57 15.58
CA PRO A 51 -7.94 -13.20 16.01
C PRO A 51 -8.63 -12.77 17.32
N PRO A 52 -8.05 -11.80 18.05
CA PRO A 52 -8.71 -11.17 19.19
C PRO A 52 -9.96 -10.42 18.75
N SER A 53 -10.91 -10.28 19.68
CA SER A 53 -12.08 -9.43 19.51
C SER A 53 -11.69 -7.95 19.41
N ILE A 54 -12.56 -7.14 18.81
CA ILE A 54 -12.35 -5.69 18.67
C ILE A 54 -12.19 -5.03 20.05
N ALA A 55 -12.94 -5.49 21.06
CA ALA A 55 -12.84 -4.99 22.43
C ALA A 55 -11.46 -5.29 23.04
N GLU A 56 -10.95 -6.51 22.87
CA GLU A 56 -9.60 -6.87 23.33
C GLU A 56 -8.53 -6.01 22.64
N ILE A 57 -8.64 -5.79 21.33
CA ILE A 57 -7.73 -4.93 20.57
C ILE A 57 -7.72 -3.51 21.13
N GLN A 58 -8.89 -2.93 21.42
CA GLN A 58 -9.01 -1.56 21.95
C GLN A 58 -8.33 -1.39 23.30
N THR A 59 -8.25 -2.45 24.10
CA THR A 59 -7.61 -2.46 25.43
C THR A 59 -6.13 -2.88 25.39
N ALA A 60 -5.61 -3.28 24.23
CA ALA A 60 -4.26 -3.81 24.10
C ALA A 60 -3.17 -2.75 24.31
N TYR A 61 -1.99 -3.21 24.72
CA TYR A 61 -0.78 -2.39 24.80
C TYR A 61 0.32 -2.97 23.88
N PRO A 62 1.00 -2.14 23.07
CA PRO A 62 0.84 -0.68 22.93
C PRO A 62 -0.50 -0.28 22.31
N LEU A 63 -0.88 0.99 22.49
CA LEU A 63 -2.16 1.50 22.00
C LEU A 63 -2.34 1.17 20.51
N PRO A 64 -3.47 0.56 20.12
CA PRO A 64 -3.68 0.13 18.75
C PRO A 64 -3.75 1.34 17.81
N LYS A 65 -3.09 1.21 16.65
CA LYS A 65 -3.17 2.22 15.58
C LYS A 65 -4.32 1.87 14.64
N ASN A 66 -5.42 2.61 14.74
CA ASN A 66 -6.53 2.48 13.81
C ASN A 66 -6.23 3.29 12.52
N ILE A 67 -6.39 2.66 11.35
CA ILE A 67 -6.21 3.31 10.04
C ILE A 67 -7.59 3.39 9.38
N LEU A 68 -8.08 4.61 9.18
CA LEU A 68 -9.38 4.85 8.58
C LEU A 68 -9.28 5.06 7.05
N PRO A 69 -10.39 4.96 6.30
CA PRO A 69 -10.40 5.25 4.86
C PRO A 69 -9.80 6.61 4.52
N GLU A 70 -10.10 7.65 5.32
CA GLU A 70 -9.63 9.01 5.13
C GLU A 70 -8.10 9.12 5.23
N ASP A 71 -7.48 8.30 6.11
CA ASP A 71 -6.03 8.23 6.25
C ASP A 71 -5.38 7.65 4.98
N ILE A 72 -6.04 6.68 4.34
CA ILE A 72 -5.56 6.07 3.10
C ILE A 72 -5.73 7.05 1.94
N GLU A 73 -6.88 7.70 1.82
CA GLU A 73 -7.13 8.71 0.79
C GLU A 73 -6.10 9.85 0.85
N LYS A 74 -5.78 10.32 2.07
CA LYS A 74 -4.74 11.33 2.30
C LYS A 74 -3.34 10.85 1.90
N ARG A 75 -3.02 9.57 2.03
CA ARG A 75 -1.73 9.01 1.56
C ARG A 75 -1.69 8.95 0.04
N LEU A 76 -2.79 8.58 -0.61
CA LEU A 76 -2.89 8.47 -2.06
C LEU A 76 -2.84 9.84 -2.75
N SER A 77 -3.43 10.88 -2.15
CA SER A 77 -3.36 12.25 -2.69
C SER A 77 -1.94 12.81 -2.63
N LYS A 78 -1.22 12.63 -1.52
CA LYS A 78 0.19 13.05 -1.39
C LYS A 78 1.08 12.41 -2.46
N TYR A 79 0.94 11.11 -2.69
CA TYR A 79 1.71 10.40 -3.70
C TYR A 79 1.44 10.94 -5.13
N THR A 80 0.23 11.41 -5.38
CA THR A 80 -0.16 11.99 -6.66
C THR A 80 0.44 13.39 -6.85
N GLU A 81 0.53 14.19 -5.79
CA GLU A 81 1.15 15.52 -5.81
C GLU A 81 2.69 15.45 -5.89
N GLU A 82 3.33 14.49 -5.21
CA GLU A 82 4.79 14.27 -5.27
C GLU A 82 5.26 13.86 -6.67
N LYS A 83 4.44 13.08 -7.41
CA LYS A 83 4.72 12.74 -8.81
C LYS A 83 4.53 13.91 -9.80
N LYS A 84 3.94 15.03 -9.39
CA LYS A 84 3.78 16.23 -10.22
C LYS A 84 4.96 17.20 -10.12
N LEU A 85 5.91 17.01 -9.20
CA LEU A 85 7.11 17.85 -9.19
C LEU A 85 7.97 17.52 -10.44
N PRO A 86 8.25 18.49 -11.32
CA PRO A 86 9.20 18.27 -12.40
C PRO A 86 10.59 18.03 -11.79
N HIS A 87 11.22 16.93 -12.18
CA HIS A 87 12.67 16.79 -12.10
C HIS A 87 13.28 18.05 -12.74
N LYS A 88 13.88 18.93 -11.92
CA LYS A 88 14.77 19.97 -12.44
C LYS A 88 15.94 19.24 -13.11
N ASN A 89 15.94 19.18 -14.43
CA ASN A 89 17.10 18.77 -15.20
C ASN A 89 18.25 19.70 -14.82
N LYS A 90 19.32 19.15 -14.23
CA LYS A 90 20.62 19.80 -14.22
C LYS A 90 21.17 19.73 -15.64
N GLU A 91 20.82 20.68 -16.49
CA GLU A 91 21.62 21.03 -17.66
C GLU A 91 22.71 22.00 -17.21
N GLU A 92 23.85 21.47 -16.79
CA GLU A 92 25.09 22.24 -16.73
C GLU A 92 26.21 21.41 -17.37
N GLY A 93 26.78 21.94 -18.46
CA GLY A 93 28.15 21.62 -18.87
C GLY A 93 28.35 20.83 -20.15
N ARG A 94 27.95 21.35 -21.32
CA ARG A 94 28.70 21.08 -22.56
C ARG A 94 28.58 22.19 -23.59
N ILE A 95 29.25 23.32 -23.36
CA ILE A 95 29.57 24.28 -24.42
C ILE A 95 30.94 23.88 -24.99
N MET A 96 30.93 23.17 -26.11
CA MET A 96 32.13 22.94 -26.92
C MET A 96 32.36 24.18 -27.78
N ASN A 97 33.40 24.94 -27.45
CA ASN A 97 33.87 26.08 -28.23
C ASN A 97 34.55 25.60 -29.52
N ASN A 98 33.93 25.85 -30.68
CA ASN A 98 34.62 25.90 -31.96
C ASN A 98 34.57 27.34 -32.48
N ARG A 99 35.67 28.07 -32.34
CA ARG A 99 35.93 29.30 -33.10
C ARG A 99 37.05 29.04 -34.08
N GLN A 100 36.68 29.05 -35.36
CA GLN A 100 37.57 29.30 -36.48
C GLN A 100 38.34 30.61 -36.25
N THR A 101 39.66 30.54 -36.38
CA THR A 101 40.49 31.72 -36.67
C THR A 101 41.08 31.53 -38.05
N THR A 102 40.45 32.17 -39.04
CA THR A 102 41.09 32.56 -40.28
C THR A 102 41.68 33.96 -40.07
N CYS A 103 42.99 34.12 -40.23
CA CYS A 103 43.63 35.41 -40.46
C CYS A 103 44.54 35.31 -41.68
N LYS A 104 44.54 36.42 -42.42
CA LYS A 104 45.11 36.71 -43.73
C LYS A 104 46.61 36.49 -43.83
#